data_AF-A0A3D2WJF1-F1
#
_entry.id   AF-A0A3D2WJF1-F1
#
_cell.length_a   1.000
_cell.length_b   1.000
_cell.length_c   1.000
_cell.angle_alpha   90.00
_cell.angle_beta   90.00
_cell.angle_gamma   90.00
#
_symmetry.space_group_name_H-M   'P 1'
#
loop_
_entity.id
_entity.type
_entity.pdbx_description
1 polymer ?
#
loop_
_entity_poly.entity_id
_entity_poly.type
_entity_poly.pdbx_seq_one_letter_code
_entity_poly.pdbx_strand_id
1 'polypeptide(L)'
;SMHESVEEYIVEIIQSTRTPERYSDKLAKAISFGASPRATLAMDRCARVNAWLAGRDYVTPDDVQKVAPQILRHRIGLSFQAEAQGLSAHQVVTQLIMLVSTP
;
A
#
# COMPACT_ATOMS: atom_id res chain seq x y z
N SER A 1 -3.42 -6.92 -19.38
CA SER A 1 -4.42 -7.52 -18.48
C SER A 1 -3.92 -7.47 -17.04
N MET A 2 -4.77 -7.74 -16.05
CA MET A 2 -4.37 -7.95 -14.66
C MET A 2 -4.98 -9.26 -14.20
N HIS A 3 -4.19 -10.08 -13.50
CA HIS A 3 -4.66 -11.35 -12.97
C HIS A 3 -5.40 -11.13 -11.65
N GLU A 4 -6.38 -11.97 -11.33
CA GLU A 4 -7.20 -11.88 -10.10
C GLU A 4 -6.33 -11.80 -8.84
N SER A 5 -5.27 -12.62 -8.77
CA SER A 5 -4.34 -12.59 -7.63
C SER A 5 -3.64 -11.23 -7.43
N VAL A 6 -3.41 -10.46 -8.50
CA VAL A 6 -2.84 -9.10 -8.39
C VAL A 6 -3.92 -8.09 -7.98
N GLU A 7 -5.17 -8.29 -8.39
CA GLU A 7 -6.33 -7.51 -7.91
C GLU A 7 -6.52 -7.70 -6.40
N GLU A 8 -6.48 -8.94 -5.94
CA GLU A 8 -6.53 -9.30 -4.52
C GLU A 8 -5.35 -8.69 -3.75
N TYR A 9 -4.14 -8.73 -4.32
CA TYR A 9 -2.97 -8.09 -3.71
C TYR A 9 -3.15 -6.59 -3.50
N ILE A 10 -3.72 -5.86 -4.47
CA ILE A 10 -4.05 -4.44 -4.31
C ILE A 10 -5.03 -4.25 -3.16
N VAL A 11 -6.09 -5.06 -3.10
CA VAL A 11 -7.09 -4.99 -2.03
C VAL A 11 -6.43 -5.25 -0.68
N GLU A 12 -5.58 -6.26 -0.58
CA GLU A 12 -4.87 -6.65 0.63
C GLU A 12 -3.94 -5.54 1.13
N ILE A 13 -3.20 -4.89 0.23
CA ILE A 13 -2.40 -3.70 0.60
C ILE A 13 -3.29 -2.61 1.19
N ILE A 14 -4.44 -2.29 0.58
CA ILE A 14 -5.33 -1.27 1.14
C ILE A 14 -5.90 -1.71 2.49
N GLN A 15 -6.33 -2.96 2.62
CA GLN A 15 -6.84 -3.51 3.88
C GLN A 15 -5.78 -3.47 4.98
N SER A 16 -4.52 -3.79 4.68
CA SER A 16 -3.44 -3.75 5.67
C SER A 16 -3.23 -2.37 6.29
N THR A 17 -3.55 -1.28 5.57
CA THR A 17 -3.53 0.07 6.16
C THR A 17 -4.68 0.33 7.14
N ARG A 18 -5.76 -0.46 7.06
CA ARG A 18 -6.98 -0.32 7.85
C ARG A 18 -7.04 -1.31 9.02
N THR A 19 -6.39 -2.46 8.88
CA THR A 19 -6.25 -3.52 9.90
C THR A 19 -4.78 -3.88 10.13
N PRO A 20 -3.90 -2.88 10.41
CA PRO A 20 -2.46 -3.10 10.57
C PRO A 20 -2.09 -4.07 11.71
N GLU A 21 -2.98 -4.27 12.69
CA GLU A 21 -2.84 -5.24 13.78
C GLU A 21 -2.71 -6.69 13.30
N ARG A 22 -3.17 -7.00 12.09
CA ARG A 22 -2.97 -8.33 11.47
C ARG A 22 -1.53 -8.57 11.03
N TYR A 23 -0.72 -7.52 10.90
CA TYR A 23 0.64 -7.57 10.35
C TYR A 23 1.70 -7.16 11.36
N SER A 24 1.41 -6.17 12.23
CA SER A 24 2.36 -5.71 13.24
C SER A 24 1.72 -4.84 14.33
N ASP A 25 1.99 -5.16 15.59
CA ASP A 25 1.64 -4.31 16.75
C ASP A 25 2.24 -2.90 16.64
N LYS A 26 3.43 -2.78 16.04
CA LYS A 26 4.09 -1.49 15.84
C LYS A 26 3.32 -0.64 14.84
N LEU A 27 2.88 -1.22 13.73
CA LEU A 27 2.07 -0.53 12.72
C LEU A 27 0.69 -0.18 13.26
N ALA A 28 0.08 -1.07 14.06
CA ALA A 28 -1.20 -0.82 14.70
C ALA A 28 -1.18 0.40 15.63
N LYS A 29 -0.08 0.61 16.35
CA LYS A 29 0.12 1.82 17.17
C LYS A 29 0.48 3.05 16.33
N ALA A 30 1.05 2.87 15.14
CA ALA A 30 1.52 3.96 14.30
C ALA A 30 0.43 4.56 13.41
N ILE A 31 -0.52 3.75 12.94
CA ILE A 31 -1.57 4.17 12.00
C ILE A 31 -2.85 4.49 12.78
N SER A 32 -3.30 5.75 12.68
CA SER A 32 -4.56 6.24 13.27
C SER A 32 -5.76 5.96 12.37
N PHE A 33 -5.60 6.13 11.05
CA PHE A 33 -6.59 5.73 10.07
C PHE A 33 -5.93 5.31 8.75
N GLY A 34 -6.51 4.28 8.13
CA GLY A 34 -6.03 3.73 6.86
C GLY A 34 -6.58 4.42 5.63
N ALA A 35 -6.09 4.00 4.46
CA ALA A 35 -6.58 4.49 3.18
C ALA A 35 -8.04 4.07 2.94
N SER A 36 -8.77 4.91 2.20
CA SER A 36 -10.12 4.58 1.75
C SER A 36 -10.09 3.60 0.57
N PRO A 37 -11.18 2.85 0.30
CA PRO A 37 -11.26 1.95 -0.86
C PRO A 37 -10.95 2.64 -2.19
N ARG A 38 -11.11 3.97 -2.31
CA ARG A 38 -10.72 4.74 -3.51
C ARG A 38 -9.22 4.62 -3.85
N ALA A 39 -8.38 4.24 -2.90
CA ALA A 39 -6.96 4.01 -3.14
C ALA A 39 -6.71 2.80 -4.08
N THR A 40 -7.60 1.81 -4.11
CA THR A 40 -7.48 0.66 -5.03
C THR A 40 -7.51 1.11 -6.49
N LEU A 41 -8.43 2.03 -6.83
CA LEU A 41 -8.57 2.58 -8.19
C LEU A 41 -7.32 3.33 -8.65
N ALA A 42 -6.70 4.10 -7.74
CA ALA A 42 -5.46 4.79 -8.03
C ALA A 42 -4.31 3.78 -8.25
N MET A 43 -4.27 2.74 -7.41
CA MET A 43 -3.23 1.72 -7.46
C MET A 43 -3.31 0.86 -8.72
N ASP A 44 -4.51 0.40 -9.09
CA ASP A 44 -4.77 -0.31 -10.35
C ASP A 44 -4.29 0.51 -11.57
N ARG A 45 -4.73 1.76 -11.67
CA ARG A 45 -4.36 2.63 -12.80
C ARG A 45 -2.85 2.86 -12.87
N CYS A 46 -2.22 3.20 -11.75
CA CYS A 46 -0.79 3.47 -11.71
C CYS A 46 0.03 2.19 -11.99
N ALA A 47 -0.39 1.03 -11.49
CA ALA A 47 0.29 -0.23 -11.77
C ALA A 47 0.21 -0.62 -13.27
N ARG A 48 -0.95 -0.40 -13.91
CA ARG A 48 -1.10 -0.58 -15.37
C ARG A 48 -0.20 0.37 -16.16
N VAL A 49 -0.15 1.64 -15.77
CA VAL A 49 0.74 2.63 -16.40
C VAL A 49 2.20 2.24 -16.21
N ASN A 50 2.59 1.78 -15.02
CA ASN A 50 3.96 1.34 -14.74
C ASN A 50 4.36 0.12 -15.59
N ALA A 51 3.48 -0.88 -15.70
CA ALA A 51 3.70 -2.03 -16.56
C ALA A 51 3.86 -1.63 -18.04
N TRP A 52 2.98 -0.74 -18.52
CA TRP A 52 3.02 -0.24 -19.90
C TRP A 52 4.30 0.54 -20.20
N LEU A 53 4.74 1.42 -19.30
CA LEU A 53 6.01 2.14 -19.42
C LEU A 53 7.22 1.18 -19.41
N ALA A 54 7.09 0.02 -18.77
CA ALA A 54 8.07 -1.06 -18.78
C ALA A 54 7.96 -1.99 -20.01
N GLY A 55 7.14 -1.64 -21.01
CA GLY A 55 6.98 -2.43 -22.25
C GLY A 55 6.18 -3.72 -22.07
N ARG A 56 5.47 -3.89 -20.96
CA ARG A 56 4.62 -5.06 -20.69
C ARG A 56 3.15 -4.69 -20.86
N ASP A 57 2.37 -5.64 -21.33
CA ASP A 57 0.91 -5.53 -21.46
C ASP A 57 0.16 -6.17 -20.28
N TYR A 58 0.86 -6.71 -19.29
CA TYR A 58 0.31 -7.29 -18.06
C TYR A 58 0.93 -6.69 -16.80
N VAL A 59 0.14 -6.62 -15.72
CA VAL A 59 0.57 -6.09 -14.42
C VAL A 59 1.15 -7.21 -13.55
N THR A 60 2.23 -6.91 -12.85
CA THR A 60 2.86 -7.80 -11.85
C THR A 60 2.76 -7.22 -10.43
N PRO A 61 2.93 -8.03 -9.37
CA PRO A 61 2.98 -7.52 -8.00
C PRO A 61 4.05 -6.42 -7.79
N ASP A 62 5.18 -6.50 -8.48
CA ASP A 62 6.24 -5.48 -8.43
C ASP A 62 5.76 -4.10 -8.95
N ASP A 63 4.89 -4.07 -9.97
CA ASP A 63 4.29 -2.82 -10.45
C ASP A 63 3.41 -2.16 -9.38
N VAL A 64 2.67 -2.96 -8.63
CA VAL A 64 1.85 -2.52 -7.51
C VAL A 64 2.73 -1.97 -6.38
N GLN A 65 3.77 -2.71 -5.99
CA GLN A 65 4.69 -2.30 -4.93
C GLN A 65 5.42 -0.99 -5.27
N LYS A 66 5.82 -0.79 -6.53
CA LYS A 66 6.50 0.44 -6.98
C LYS A 66 5.65 1.69 -6.83
N VAL A 67 4.35 1.59 -7.08
CA VAL A 67 3.44 2.74 -7.03
C VAL A 67 2.82 2.96 -5.64
N ALA A 68 2.73 1.91 -4.82
CA ALA A 68 2.04 1.95 -3.54
C ALA A 68 2.55 3.03 -2.57
N PRO A 69 3.86 3.27 -2.37
CA PRO A 69 4.35 4.30 -1.46
C PRO A 69 3.83 5.71 -1.80
N GLN A 70 3.82 6.05 -3.08
CA GLN A 70 3.39 7.39 -3.54
C GLN A 70 1.89 7.59 -3.37
N ILE A 71 1.11 6.51 -3.53
CA ILE A 71 -0.35 6.55 -3.40
C ILE A 71 -0.75 6.60 -1.92
N LEU A 72 -0.09 5.83 -1.06
CA LEU A 72 -0.53 5.61 0.32
C LEU A 72 0.00 6.65 1.32
N ARG A 73 1.18 7.24 1.10
CA ARG A 73 1.82 8.15 2.09
C ARG A 73 0.98 9.37 2.46
N HIS A 74 0.03 9.78 1.61
CA HIS A 74 -0.89 10.89 1.86
C HIS A 74 -2.32 10.43 2.15
N ARG A 75 -2.52 9.12 2.30
CA ARG A 75 -3.83 8.48 2.50
C ARG A 75 -3.93 7.73 3.82
N ILE A 76 -2.86 7.69 4.60
CA ILE A 76 -2.87 7.19 5.96
C ILE A 76 -2.69 8.36 6.93
N GLY A 77 -3.36 8.30 8.07
CA GLY A 77 -3.12 9.17 9.21
C GLY A 77 -2.22 8.48 10.20
N LEU A 78 -1.19 9.18 10.68
CA LEU A 78 -0.36 8.69 11.77
C LEU A 78 -1.01 8.98 13.12
N SER A 79 -0.67 8.18 14.13
CA SER A 79 -1.01 8.50 15.50
C SER A 79 -0.12 9.64 16.01
N PHE A 80 -0.63 10.42 16.96
CA PHE A 80 0.13 11.49 17.61
C PHE A 80 1.46 10.98 18.19
N GLN A 81 1.45 9.78 18.77
CA GLN A 81 2.67 9.15 19.29
C GLN A 81 3.69 8.87 18.19
N ALA A 82 3.25 8.38 17.03
CA ALA A 82 4.14 8.11 15.90
C ALA A 82 4.75 9.41 15.35
N GLU A 83 3.94 10.47 15.22
CA GLU A 83 4.42 11.79 14.81
C GLU A 83 5.43 12.36 15.81
N ALA A 84 5.16 12.26 17.12
CA ALA A 84 6.07 12.70 18.18
C ALA A 84 7.41 11.92 18.18
N GLN A 85 7.41 10.68 17.70
CA GLN A 85 8.62 9.86 17.52
C GLN A 85 9.36 10.15 16.20
N GLY A 86 8.86 11.09 15.39
CA GLY A 86 9.46 11.45 14.11
C GLY A 86 9.24 10.42 13.00
N LEU A 87 8.26 9.51 13.15
CA LEU A 87 7.90 8.59 12.08
C LEU A 87 7.20 9.34 10.95
N SER A 88 7.62 9.06 9.72
CA SER A 88 6.95 9.56 8.51
C SER A 88 5.97 8.53 7.96
N ALA A 89 4.91 9.01 7.31
CA ALA A 89 3.96 8.14 6.62
C ALA A 89 4.66 7.30 5.54
N HIS A 90 5.71 7.82 4.92
CA HIS A 90 6.54 7.06 3.98
C HIS A 90 7.19 5.84 4.64
N GLN A 91 7.84 6.01 5.80
CA GLN A 91 8.46 4.89 6.52
C GLN A 91 7.44 3.83 6.94
N VAL A 92 6.28 4.27 7.45
CA VAL A 92 5.20 3.37 7.87
C VAL A 92 4.65 2.58 6.69
N VAL A 93 4.37 3.24 5.56
CA VAL A 93 3.89 2.59 4.34
C VAL A 93 4.91 1.60 3.79
N THR A 94 6.19 1.97 3.72
CA THR A 94 7.25 1.07 3.23
C THR A 94 7.35 -0.19 4.11
N GLN A 95 7.29 -0.03 5.44
CA GLN A 95 7.28 -1.18 6.37
C GLN A 95 6.06 -2.07 6.17
N LEU A 96 4.89 -1.47 6.02
CA LEU A 96 3.63 -2.18 5.82
C LEU A 96 3.65 -2.99 4.51
N ILE A 97 4.07 -2.40 3.38
CA ILE A 97 4.13 -3.10 2.08
C ILE A 97 5.04 -4.33 2.15
N MET A 98 6.16 -4.26 2.89
CA MET A 98 7.07 -5.40 3.06
C MET A 98 6.46 -6.58 3.84
N LEU A 99 5.40 -6.35 4.62
CA LEU A 99 4.73 -7.39 5.42
C LEU A 99 3.55 -8.04 4.68
N VAL A 100 3.04 -7.41 3.62
CA VAL A 100 1.96 -7.98 2.81
C VAL A 100 2.55 -8.97 1.82
N SER A 101 2.13 -10.24 1.92
CA SER A 101 2.64 -11.32 1.05
C SER A 101 2.27 -11.07 -0.40
N THR A 102 3.24 -11.23 -1.30
CA THR A 102 2.99 -11.21 -2.74
C THR A 102 2.34 -12.54 -3.18
N PRO A 103 1.42 -12.51 -4.16
CA PRO A 103 0.88 -13.72 -4.78
C PRO A 103 1.90 -14.53 -5.56
#